data_AF-A0A2N5D6S1-F1
#
_entry.id   AF-A0A2N5D6S1-F1
#
_cell.length_a   1.000
_cell.length_b   1.000
_cell.length_c   1.000
_cell.angle_alpha   90.00
_cell.angle_beta   90.00
_cell.angle_gamma   90.00
#
_symmetry.space_group_name_H-M   'P 1'
#
loop_
_entity.id
_entity.type
_entity.pdbx_description
1 polymer ?
#
loop_
_entity_poly.entity_id
_entity_poly.type
_entity_poly.pdbx_seq_one_letter_code
_entity_poly.pdbx_strand_id
1 'polypeptide(L)'
;MTRQVFKRSSSMSSRSSMLALAAALVLAPVALPAVAAAQVPAAPAATEVVPTLGPKPFIGYFKPMPRAKLSTTAWGAAEVGPRDPRNGLEDLSMARWNYWDGQILKGPDGKYRMFASRWDQALGHKAWGRSLGVSAISDSLFGPYRDRGLTWPDNQGGLGHNVTALKLHDGRYAVVVSETRGGDVFVSDSLDGPWTQLGTISLDQSRFQLVKTPGDAALRDTPTATPAKPANFSVLLRPDGAYQIVPRSGQILISRTGILGPYTVMGDSVYRGLDGVPQRDMRAFEDPVLWFSGGLYHIVVNQWRERRAYHLVSRDGITGWRVQGLAYEPGADFIRYADGTKNNWNKLERPGVVMENGHVVAMTFAVVDTPKDDQTGNNGHGSKIIVVPFDGAAMDRDLAGLP
;
A
#
# COMPACT_ATOMS: atom_id res chain seq x y z
N MET A 1 21.40 63.00 -30.41
CA MET A 1 22.66 63.45 -31.06
C MET A 1 23.31 62.28 -31.79
N THR A 2 23.63 62.52 -33.06
CA THR A 2 24.64 61.90 -33.95
C THR A 2 25.75 61.11 -33.20
N ARG A 3 26.15 59.87 -33.57
CA ARG A 3 26.98 59.47 -34.75
C ARG A 3 28.15 60.45 -34.98
N GLN A 4 29.41 60.13 -35.31
CA GLN A 4 30.08 58.98 -35.93
C GLN A 4 31.62 59.26 -35.79
N VAL A 5 32.63 58.48 -36.22
CA VAL A 5 32.81 57.15 -36.88
C VAL A 5 34.29 56.72 -36.66
N PHE A 6 34.65 55.46 -36.89
CA PHE A 6 35.91 55.20 -37.63
C PHE A 6 35.72 54.08 -38.67
N LYS A 7 35.98 54.41 -39.94
CA LYS A 7 35.99 53.49 -41.09
C LYS A 7 37.44 53.11 -41.40
N ARG A 8 37.65 51.94 -42.00
CA ARG A 8 38.50 51.82 -43.21
C ARG A 8 38.14 50.58 -44.03
N SER A 9 37.57 50.82 -45.22
CA SER A 9 37.79 49.99 -46.42
C SER A 9 39.17 50.37 -47.03
N SER A 10 39.77 49.80 -48.09
CA SER A 10 39.38 48.89 -49.21
C SER A 10 40.67 48.17 -49.70
N SER A 11 40.81 47.42 -50.81
CA SER A 11 39.93 47.06 -51.96
C SER A 11 40.52 45.88 -52.77
N MET A 12 39.63 45.02 -53.27
CA MET A 12 39.64 44.32 -54.58
C MET A 12 40.95 44.05 -55.37
N SER A 13 41.20 42.76 -55.68
CA SER A 13 41.09 42.16 -57.04
C SER A 13 40.97 40.62 -56.84
N SER A 14 40.05 39.86 -57.45
CA SER A 14 39.75 39.58 -58.87
C SER A 14 40.83 38.79 -59.61
N ARG A 15 40.71 37.44 -59.64
CA ARG A 15 40.45 36.67 -60.88
C ARG A 15 40.33 35.14 -60.66
N SER A 16 39.26 34.59 -61.23
CA SER A 16 39.19 33.33 -62.00
C SER A 16 39.54 31.96 -61.38
N SER A 17 38.48 31.14 -61.26
CA SER A 17 38.38 29.78 -61.83
C SER A 17 39.28 28.64 -61.31
N MET A 18 38.67 27.71 -60.56
CA MET A 18 38.62 26.28 -60.94
C MET A 18 37.48 25.56 -60.21
N LEU A 19 36.60 24.89 -60.96
CA LEU A 19 35.68 23.91 -60.38
C LEU A 19 36.48 22.65 -60.04
N ALA A 20 36.46 22.23 -58.76
CA ALA A 20 36.92 20.92 -58.34
C ALA A 20 35.73 20.12 -57.79
N LEU A 21 35.48 18.97 -58.41
CA LEU A 21 34.33 18.11 -58.15
C LEU A 21 34.55 17.31 -56.85
N ALA A 22 33.87 17.67 -55.76
CA ALA A 22 33.88 16.88 -54.53
C ALA A 22 32.78 15.79 -54.58
N ALA A 23 33.18 14.55 -54.82
CA ALA A 23 32.26 13.41 -54.83
C ALA A 23 31.79 13.07 -53.41
N ALA A 24 30.51 13.33 -53.11
CA ALA A 24 29.88 12.84 -51.90
C ALA A 24 29.50 11.36 -52.05
N LEU A 25 30.24 10.46 -51.40
CA LEU A 25 29.85 9.06 -51.30
C LEU A 25 28.62 8.94 -50.38
N VAL A 26 27.44 8.75 -50.98
CA VAL A 26 26.24 8.40 -50.23
C VAL A 26 26.30 6.91 -49.87
N LEU A 27 26.84 6.61 -48.69
CA LEU A 27 26.70 5.31 -48.07
C LEU A 27 25.27 5.17 -47.55
N ALA A 28 24.40 4.57 -48.37
CA ALA A 28 23.08 4.13 -47.92
C ALA A 28 23.26 3.01 -46.87
N PRO A 29 22.66 3.12 -45.68
CA PRO A 29 22.70 2.04 -44.70
C PRO A 29 21.86 0.87 -45.21
N VAL A 30 22.51 -0.26 -45.48
CA VAL A 30 21.83 -1.52 -45.77
C VAL A 30 21.14 -1.96 -44.48
N ALA A 31 19.82 -1.77 -44.42
CA ALA A 31 18.99 -2.28 -43.33
C ALA A 31 18.91 -3.81 -43.43
N LEU A 32 19.81 -4.49 -42.71
CA LEU A 32 19.64 -5.92 -42.44
C LEU A 32 18.37 -6.09 -41.59
N PRO A 33 17.46 -7.01 -41.93
CA PRO A 33 16.29 -7.27 -41.10
C PRO A 33 16.75 -7.80 -39.75
N ALA A 34 16.46 -7.05 -38.68
CA ALA A 34 16.66 -7.54 -37.33
C ALA A 34 15.72 -8.73 -37.12
N VAL A 35 16.27 -9.95 -37.19
CA VAL A 35 15.56 -11.15 -36.74
C VAL A 35 15.32 -10.96 -35.25
N ALA A 36 14.09 -10.61 -34.90
CA ALA A 36 13.66 -10.55 -33.52
C ALA A 36 13.79 -11.95 -32.92
N ALA A 37 14.89 -12.18 -32.19
CA ALA A 37 15.04 -13.36 -31.37
C ALA A 37 13.90 -13.31 -30.34
N ALA A 38 12.87 -14.13 -30.56
CA ALA A 38 11.77 -14.26 -29.63
C ALA A 38 12.38 -14.60 -28.26
N GLN A 39 12.18 -13.71 -27.28
CA GLN A 39 12.54 -14.03 -25.91
C GLN A 39 11.72 -15.24 -25.53
N VAL A 40 12.39 -16.39 -25.41
CA VAL A 40 11.80 -17.60 -24.83
C VAL A 40 11.21 -17.15 -23.49
N PRO A 41 9.91 -17.34 -23.23
CA PRO A 41 9.33 -16.95 -21.96
C PRO A 41 10.14 -17.65 -20.87
N ALA A 42 10.68 -16.87 -19.95
CA ALA A 42 11.44 -17.42 -18.83
C ALA A 42 10.56 -18.48 -18.17
N ALA A 43 11.10 -19.70 -18.01
CA ALA A 43 10.39 -20.76 -17.31
C ALA A 43 9.92 -20.18 -15.96
N PRO A 44 8.65 -20.41 -15.56
CA PRO A 44 8.13 -19.83 -14.34
C PRO A 44 9.06 -20.22 -13.20
N ALA A 45 9.69 -19.22 -12.57
CA ALA A 45 10.61 -19.45 -11.48
C ALA A 45 9.87 -20.28 -10.42
N ALA A 46 10.41 -21.45 -10.07
CA ALA A 46 9.75 -22.38 -9.17
C ALA A 46 9.32 -21.62 -7.91
N THR A 47 8.01 -21.67 -7.60
CA THR A 47 7.42 -20.84 -6.55
C THR A 47 8.10 -21.14 -5.23
N GLU A 48 8.89 -20.18 -4.74
CA GLU A 48 9.72 -20.37 -3.56
C GLU A 48 8.84 -20.69 -2.34
N VAL A 49 9.17 -21.81 -1.68
CA VAL A 49 8.45 -22.32 -0.52
C VAL A 49 8.73 -21.39 0.66
N VAL A 50 7.68 -20.72 1.14
CA VAL A 50 7.82 -19.76 2.25
C VAL A 50 7.88 -20.54 3.58
N PRO A 51 8.93 -20.37 4.40
CA PRO A 51 9.04 -21.03 5.70
C PRO A 51 7.80 -20.77 6.57
N THR A 52 7.30 -21.83 7.21
CA THR A 52 6.14 -21.78 8.10
C THR A 52 6.53 -22.43 9.42
N LEU A 53 6.29 -21.74 10.54
CA LEU A 53 6.67 -22.16 11.88
C LEU A 53 5.54 -22.95 12.57
N GLY A 54 4.29 -22.50 12.39
CA GLY A 54 3.09 -23.17 12.86
C GLY A 54 2.64 -24.32 11.94
N PRO A 55 1.49 -24.97 12.23
CA PRO A 55 1.01 -26.13 11.46
C PRO A 55 0.57 -25.80 10.02
N LYS A 56 0.35 -24.52 9.70
CA LYS A 56 -0.03 -24.04 8.36
C LYS A 56 0.33 -22.55 8.18
N PRO A 57 0.56 -22.08 6.93
CA PRO A 57 0.85 -20.68 6.64
C PRO A 57 -0.35 -19.78 6.94
N PHE A 58 -0.10 -18.47 7.09
CA PHE A 58 -1.13 -17.46 7.38
C PHE A 58 -2.33 -17.50 6.41
N ILE A 59 -2.10 -17.72 5.11
CA ILE A 59 -3.17 -17.88 4.11
C ILE A 59 -4.15 -19.03 4.44
N GLY A 60 -3.70 -20.04 5.19
CA GLY A 60 -4.49 -21.19 5.64
C GLY A 60 -5.49 -20.89 6.76
N TYR A 61 -5.60 -19.64 7.24
CA TYR A 61 -6.60 -19.21 8.23
C TYR A 61 -7.74 -18.38 7.59
N PHE A 62 -7.71 -18.11 6.28
CA PHE A 62 -8.86 -17.50 5.59
C PHE A 62 -10.07 -18.45 5.50
N LYS A 63 -11.21 -17.97 5.98
CA LYS A 63 -12.51 -18.65 5.89
C LYS A 63 -13.22 -18.25 4.60
N PRO A 64 -14.12 -19.09 4.06
CA PRO A 64 -14.98 -18.67 2.96
C PRO A 64 -15.83 -17.46 3.35
N MET A 65 -15.96 -16.50 2.43
CA MET A 65 -16.89 -15.38 2.55
C MET A 65 -18.34 -15.91 2.66
N PRO A 66 -19.25 -15.20 3.35
CA PRO A 66 -20.64 -15.60 3.48
C PRO A 66 -21.32 -15.84 2.12
N ARG A 67 -22.36 -16.69 2.08
CA ARG A 67 -23.20 -16.83 0.88
C ARG A 67 -23.84 -15.49 0.54
N ALA A 68 -23.76 -15.11 -0.73
CA ALA A 68 -24.28 -13.84 -1.25
C ALA A 68 -24.91 -14.04 -2.63
N LYS A 69 -25.70 -13.07 -3.08
CA LYS A 69 -26.18 -13.04 -4.48
C LYS A 69 -25.07 -12.50 -5.37
N LEU A 70 -24.28 -13.41 -5.94
CA LEU A 70 -23.16 -13.05 -6.81
C LEU A 70 -23.67 -12.43 -8.12
N SER A 71 -22.97 -11.40 -8.58
CA SER A 71 -23.22 -10.73 -9.85
C SER A 71 -22.20 -11.17 -10.88
N THR A 72 -22.69 -11.53 -12.07
CA THR A 72 -21.89 -11.78 -13.28
C THR A 72 -21.80 -10.55 -14.19
N THR A 73 -22.45 -9.45 -13.81
CA THR A 73 -22.53 -8.20 -14.59
C THR A 73 -22.13 -6.99 -13.75
N ALA A 74 -21.42 -7.20 -12.64
CA ALA A 74 -20.74 -6.11 -11.95
C ALA A 74 -19.57 -5.64 -12.82
N TRP A 75 -19.16 -4.38 -12.68
CA TRP A 75 -18.06 -3.82 -13.45
C TRP A 75 -16.74 -4.58 -13.22
N GLY A 76 -15.83 -4.45 -14.18
CA GLY A 76 -14.46 -4.92 -14.14
C GLY A 76 -14.16 -6.11 -15.03
N ALA A 77 -12.92 -6.58 -14.96
CA ALA A 77 -12.39 -7.70 -15.73
C ALA A 77 -13.14 -9.02 -15.46
N ALA A 78 -13.38 -9.81 -16.52
CA ALA A 78 -14.12 -11.07 -16.44
C ALA A 78 -13.41 -12.14 -15.59
N GLU A 79 -12.07 -12.05 -15.52
CA GLU A 79 -11.16 -12.89 -14.74
C GLU A 79 -11.48 -12.86 -13.24
N VAL A 80 -12.02 -11.74 -12.72
CA VAL A 80 -12.47 -11.63 -11.33
C VAL A 80 -13.61 -12.61 -11.03
N GLY A 81 -14.42 -12.95 -12.02
CA GLY A 81 -15.53 -13.90 -11.89
C GLY A 81 -16.74 -13.37 -11.09
N PRO A 82 -17.74 -14.22 -10.84
CA PRO A 82 -18.97 -13.82 -10.16
C PRO A 82 -18.69 -13.37 -8.72
N ARG A 83 -19.08 -12.13 -8.37
CA ARG A 83 -18.72 -11.50 -7.09
C ARG A 83 -19.90 -10.83 -6.41
N ASP A 84 -19.86 -10.73 -5.08
CA ASP A 84 -20.81 -9.89 -4.33
C ASP A 84 -20.39 -8.41 -4.42
N PRO A 85 -21.16 -7.55 -5.10
CA PRO A 85 -20.85 -6.12 -5.13
C PRO A 85 -21.18 -5.43 -3.80
N ARG A 86 -21.83 -6.13 -2.84
CA ARG A 86 -22.11 -5.63 -1.49
C ARG A 86 -21.02 -6.00 -0.48
N ASN A 87 -20.01 -6.79 -0.84
CA ASN A 87 -18.89 -7.07 0.06
C ASN A 87 -17.99 -5.83 0.18
N GLY A 88 -17.76 -5.34 1.40
CA GLY A 88 -16.91 -4.17 1.66
C GLY A 88 -17.45 -2.84 1.10
N LEU A 89 -16.56 -2.02 0.53
CA LEU A 89 -16.86 -0.67 0.03
C LEU A 89 -16.58 -0.59 -1.47
N GLU A 90 -17.60 -0.21 -2.23
CA GLU A 90 -17.61 -0.19 -3.70
C GLU A 90 -18.52 0.92 -4.24
N ASP A 91 -18.11 1.56 -5.34
CA ASP A 91 -19.04 2.28 -6.20
C ASP A 91 -19.66 1.27 -7.16
N LEU A 92 -20.90 0.87 -6.88
CA LEU A 92 -21.62 -0.15 -7.65
C LEU A 92 -21.75 0.20 -9.14
N SER A 93 -21.69 1.50 -9.46
CA SER A 93 -21.81 2.03 -10.82
C SER A 93 -20.47 2.25 -11.51
N MET A 94 -19.34 2.22 -10.79
CA MET A 94 -18.01 2.61 -11.25
C MET A 94 -18.00 3.98 -11.97
N ALA A 95 -18.87 4.91 -11.51
CA ALA A 95 -19.12 6.18 -12.18
C ALA A 95 -18.47 7.39 -11.47
N ARG A 96 -17.97 7.21 -10.24
CA ARG A 96 -17.44 8.31 -9.41
C ARG A 96 -16.19 7.94 -8.63
N TRP A 97 -16.12 6.78 -7.99
CA TRP A 97 -15.08 6.53 -6.98
C TRP A 97 -14.30 5.23 -7.17
N ASN A 98 -12.99 5.35 -7.10
CA ASN A 98 -12.08 4.28 -6.71
C ASN A 98 -11.88 4.33 -5.19
N TYR A 99 -11.82 3.17 -4.53
CA TYR A 99 -11.55 3.06 -3.09
C TYR A 99 -10.27 2.28 -2.79
N TRP A 100 -9.59 2.67 -1.71
CA TRP A 100 -8.29 2.13 -1.29
C TRP A 100 -8.13 2.22 0.23
N ASP A 101 -7.11 1.56 0.79
CA ASP A 101 -7.00 1.30 2.23
C ASP A 101 -8.15 0.42 2.75
N GLY A 102 -8.77 0.77 3.89
CA GLY A 102 -9.93 0.07 4.42
C GLY A 102 -9.80 -0.43 5.86
N GLN A 103 -9.14 0.31 6.75
CA GLN A 103 -9.08 -0.09 8.17
C GLN A 103 -10.47 0.03 8.79
N ILE A 104 -10.97 -1.06 9.39
CA ILE A 104 -12.29 -1.11 10.04
C ILE A 104 -12.14 -1.00 11.55
N LEU A 105 -13.01 -0.21 12.17
CA LEU A 105 -13.25 -0.18 13.62
C LEU A 105 -14.73 -0.45 13.91
N LYS A 106 -15.00 -1.31 14.91
CA LYS A 106 -16.36 -1.56 15.40
C LYS A 106 -16.73 -0.52 16.46
N GLY A 107 -17.90 0.09 16.32
CA GLY A 107 -18.44 1.05 17.27
C GLY A 107 -19.13 0.41 18.47
N PRO A 108 -19.33 1.17 19.56
CA PRO A 108 -20.12 0.70 20.71
C PRO A 108 -21.61 0.51 20.36
N ASP A 109 -22.07 1.07 19.25
CA ASP A 109 -23.40 0.84 18.65
C ASP A 109 -23.49 -0.48 17.85
N GLY A 110 -22.43 -1.30 17.85
CA GLY A 110 -22.35 -2.57 17.15
C GLY A 110 -22.09 -2.47 15.64
N LYS A 111 -22.08 -1.26 15.07
CA LYS A 111 -21.89 -1.01 13.63
C LYS A 111 -20.42 -0.74 13.30
N TYR A 112 -20.04 -0.98 12.05
CA TYR A 112 -18.66 -0.93 11.59
C TYR A 112 -18.38 0.37 10.81
N ARG A 113 -17.26 1.05 11.13
CA ARG A 113 -16.74 2.17 10.34
C ARG A 113 -15.47 1.73 9.62
N MET A 114 -15.47 1.84 8.30
CA MET A 114 -14.29 1.68 7.45
C MET A 114 -13.70 3.05 7.16
N PHE A 115 -12.41 3.22 7.41
CA PHE A 115 -11.64 4.41 7.04
C PHE A 115 -10.80 4.08 5.81
N ALA A 116 -10.95 4.90 4.77
CA ALA A 116 -10.46 4.60 3.43
C ALA A 116 -9.96 5.87 2.73
N SER A 117 -9.13 5.68 1.71
CA SER A 117 -8.92 6.67 0.64
C SER A 117 -9.99 6.51 -0.43
N ARG A 118 -10.39 7.63 -1.04
CA ARG A 118 -11.03 7.62 -2.35
C ARG A 118 -10.43 8.65 -3.31
N TRP A 119 -10.56 8.42 -4.61
CA TRP A 119 -10.33 9.42 -5.64
C TRP A 119 -11.31 9.24 -6.80
N ASP A 120 -11.41 10.28 -7.63
CA ASP A 120 -12.30 10.33 -8.79
C ASP A 120 -11.97 9.22 -9.81
N GLN A 121 -12.95 8.42 -10.17
CA GLN A 121 -12.84 7.36 -11.16
C GLN A 121 -12.38 7.91 -12.52
N ALA A 122 -12.87 9.10 -12.91
CA ALA A 122 -12.61 9.71 -14.21
C ALA A 122 -11.13 10.05 -14.46
N LEU A 123 -10.27 9.93 -13.45
CA LEU A 123 -8.82 10.16 -13.53
C LEU A 123 -7.99 8.86 -13.46
N GLY A 124 -8.63 7.70 -13.28
CA GLY A 124 -7.97 6.40 -13.18
C GLY A 124 -7.11 6.22 -11.92
N HIS A 125 -6.35 5.13 -11.84
CA HIS A 125 -5.53 4.82 -10.66
C HIS A 125 -4.43 5.87 -10.41
N LYS A 126 -3.92 6.52 -11.46
CA LYS A 126 -2.83 7.52 -11.37
C LYS A 126 -3.21 8.77 -10.57
N ALA A 127 -4.47 8.96 -10.22
CA ALA A 127 -4.95 10.04 -9.36
C ALA A 127 -4.84 9.77 -7.84
N TRP A 128 -4.36 8.59 -7.41
CA TRP A 128 -4.21 8.23 -5.99
C TRP A 128 -3.45 9.30 -5.16
N GLY A 129 -2.49 10.02 -5.76
CA GLY A 129 -1.75 11.11 -5.11
C GLY A 129 -2.59 12.33 -4.73
N ARG A 130 -3.85 12.38 -5.15
CA ARG A 130 -4.87 13.38 -4.78
C ARG A 130 -6.02 12.78 -3.96
N SER A 131 -5.81 11.60 -3.36
CA SER A 131 -6.81 10.92 -2.54
C SER A 131 -7.34 11.78 -1.41
N LEU A 132 -8.61 11.56 -1.09
CA LEU A 132 -9.29 12.17 0.04
C LEU A 132 -9.64 11.09 1.07
N GLY A 133 -9.45 11.39 2.36
CA GLY A 133 -9.80 10.50 3.45
C GLY A 133 -11.31 10.52 3.72
N VAL A 134 -11.91 9.33 3.77
CA VAL A 134 -13.35 9.13 4.00
C VAL A 134 -13.64 8.14 5.11
N SER A 135 -14.85 8.20 5.64
CA SER A 135 -15.42 7.14 6.48
C SER A 135 -16.68 6.56 5.81
N ALA A 136 -16.81 5.24 5.86
CA ALA A 136 -18.00 4.52 5.41
C ALA A 136 -18.57 3.68 6.56
N ILE A 137 -19.90 3.51 6.61
CA ILE A 137 -20.58 2.76 7.68
C ILE A 137 -21.30 1.52 7.16
N SER A 138 -21.28 0.43 7.94
CA SER A 138 -22.12 -0.75 7.71
C SER A 138 -22.69 -1.32 9.01
N ASP A 139 -23.88 -1.91 8.92
CA ASP A 139 -24.49 -2.70 10.01
C ASP A 139 -23.89 -4.13 10.10
N SER A 140 -23.08 -4.53 9.11
CA SER A 140 -22.44 -5.85 8.99
C SER A 140 -20.96 -5.69 8.72
N LEU A 141 -20.11 -6.52 9.35
CA LEU A 141 -18.66 -6.54 9.12
C LEU A 141 -18.31 -6.66 7.64
N PHE A 142 -19.06 -7.47 6.89
CA PHE A 142 -18.79 -7.76 5.49
C PHE A 142 -19.40 -6.74 4.51
N GLY A 143 -20.14 -5.74 5.00
CA GLY A 143 -20.78 -4.73 4.15
C GLY A 143 -22.27 -5.00 3.84
N PRO A 144 -22.89 -4.20 2.95
CA PRO A 144 -22.26 -3.11 2.21
C PRO A 144 -21.93 -1.92 3.09
N TYR A 145 -20.76 -1.33 2.88
CA TYR A 145 -20.38 -0.07 3.50
C TYR A 145 -20.88 1.10 2.65
N ARG A 146 -21.56 2.06 3.30
CA ARG A 146 -22.00 3.30 2.68
C ARG A 146 -21.01 4.42 3.00
N ASP A 147 -20.33 4.93 1.98
CA ASP A 147 -19.50 6.15 2.07
C ASP A 147 -20.34 7.31 2.64
N ARG A 148 -19.80 8.01 3.65
CA ARG A 148 -20.45 9.13 4.34
C ARG A 148 -19.84 10.49 4.01
N GLY A 149 -18.89 10.55 3.09
CA GLY A 149 -18.14 11.73 2.75
C GLY A 149 -16.78 11.84 3.46
N LEU A 150 -16.21 13.02 3.36
CA LEU A 150 -14.87 13.35 3.83
C LEU A 150 -14.80 13.30 5.35
N THR A 151 -13.70 12.77 5.89
CA THR A 151 -13.50 12.66 7.34
C THR A 151 -13.11 14.01 7.96
N TRP A 152 -12.41 14.88 7.22
CA TRP A 152 -11.99 16.24 7.62
C TRP A 152 -12.14 17.25 6.47
N PRO A 153 -13.37 17.57 6.02
CA PRO A 153 -13.59 18.45 4.86
C PRO A 153 -12.90 19.82 5.01
N ASP A 154 -12.93 20.40 6.20
CA ASP A 154 -12.41 21.74 6.48
C ASP A 154 -10.87 21.80 6.61
N ASN A 155 -10.18 20.65 6.60
CA ASN A 155 -8.72 20.57 6.67
C ASN A 155 -8.15 20.13 5.32
N GLN A 156 -7.65 21.07 4.53
CA GLN A 156 -7.10 20.83 3.18
C GLN A 156 -8.07 20.08 2.25
N GLY A 157 -9.38 20.32 2.36
CA GLY A 157 -10.39 19.70 1.49
C GLY A 157 -10.52 18.19 1.66
N GLY A 158 -10.16 17.64 2.83
CA GLY A 158 -10.16 16.19 3.07
C GLY A 158 -8.95 15.44 2.53
N LEU A 159 -7.90 16.12 2.03
CA LEU A 159 -6.70 15.47 1.49
C LEU A 159 -6.14 14.43 2.49
N GLY A 160 -5.86 13.22 1.99
CA GLY A 160 -5.30 12.13 2.77
C GLY A 160 -5.21 10.83 1.96
N HIS A 161 -4.08 10.14 2.10
CA HIS A 161 -3.86 8.80 1.55
C HIS A 161 -3.21 7.90 2.60
N ASN A 162 -3.10 6.60 2.30
CA ASN A 162 -2.60 5.59 3.23
C ASN A 162 -3.34 5.65 4.58
N VAL A 163 -4.68 5.75 4.51
CA VAL A 163 -5.58 6.00 5.63
C VAL A 163 -5.64 4.78 6.53
N THR A 164 -5.30 4.96 7.81
CA THR A 164 -5.51 3.93 8.85
C THR A 164 -6.13 4.54 10.09
N ALA A 165 -6.76 3.72 10.94
CA ALA A 165 -7.49 4.18 12.11
C ALA A 165 -7.32 3.23 13.30
N LEU A 166 -7.26 3.80 14.50
CA LEU A 166 -7.11 3.06 15.76
C LEU A 166 -7.85 3.75 16.92
N LYS A 167 -8.05 3.01 18.01
CA LYS A 167 -8.46 3.57 19.30
C LYS A 167 -7.21 3.91 20.12
N LEU A 168 -7.24 5.06 20.79
CA LEU A 168 -6.17 5.56 21.65
C LEU A 168 -6.34 5.05 23.10
N HIS A 169 -5.27 5.14 23.89
CA HIS A 169 -5.31 4.76 25.30
C HIS A 169 -6.25 5.63 26.15
N ASP A 170 -6.48 6.88 25.73
CA ASP A 170 -7.38 7.84 26.39
C ASP A 170 -8.86 7.62 26.03
N GLY A 171 -9.16 6.58 25.25
CA GLY A 171 -10.51 6.21 24.84
C GLY A 171 -10.97 6.84 23.53
N ARG A 172 -10.28 7.88 23.03
CA ARG A 172 -10.60 8.53 21.74
C ARG A 172 -10.21 7.65 20.56
N TYR A 173 -10.61 8.09 19.37
CA TYR A 173 -10.22 7.49 18.11
C TYR A 173 -9.26 8.39 17.36
N ALA A 174 -8.36 7.79 16.59
CA ALA A 174 -7.46 8.49 15.69
C ALA A 174 -7.53 7.92 14.27
N VAL A 175 -7.39 8.80 13.28
CA VAL A 175 -7.11 8.46 11.88
C VAL A 175 -5.76 9.07 11.50
N VAL A 176 -4.91 8.27 10.87
CA VAL A 176 -3.56 8.65 10.46
C VAL A 176 -3.46 8.59 8.94
N VAL A 177 -2.84 9.60 8.33
CA VAL A 177 -2.64 9.69 6.87
C VAL A 177 -1.20 10.02 6.50
N SER A 178 -0.67 9.34 5.50
CA SER A 178 0.75 9.42 5.10
C SER A 178 0.93 9.51 3.58
N GLU A 179 2.17 9.73 3.13
CA GLU A 179 2.61 9.90 1.73
C GLU A 179 2.11 11.17 1.02
N THR A 180 0.80 11.37 0.90
CA THR A 180 0.24 12.66 0.45
C THR A 180 0.32 13.73 1.55
N ARG A 181 0.51 13.30 2.80
CA ARG A 181 0.68 14.13 4.01
C ARG A 181 1.79 13.57 4.90
N GLY A 182 2.28 14.37 5.84
CA GLY A 182 3.49 14.07 6.64
C GLY A 182 3.33 13.03 7.76
N GLY A 183 2.29 12.18 7.75
CA GLY A 183 1.89 11.43 8.95
C GLY A 183 0.98 12.27 9.84
N ASP A 184 -0.02 12.93 9.26
CA ASP A 184 -0.97 13.75 10.03
C ASP A 184 -1.94 12.85 10.81
N VAL A 185 -2.23 13.25 12.05
CA VAL A 185 -3.13 12.54 12.96
C VAL A 185 -4.36 13.40 13.22
N PHE A 186 -5.52 12.86 12.91
CA PHE A 186 -6.82 13.43 13.24
C PHE A 186 -7.45 12.64 14.38
N VAL A 187 -8.11 13.31 15.32
CA VAL A 187 -8.73 12.68 16.49
C VAL A 187 -10.20 13.07 16.65
N SER A 188 -10.96 12.17 17.28
CA SER A 188 -12.34 12.39 17.67
C SER A 188 -12.71 11.53 18.88
N ASP A 189 -13.63 12.00 19.71
CA ASP A 189 -14.22 11.21 20.79
C ASP A 189 -15.21 10.15 20.26
N SER A 190 -15.58 10.23 18.97
CA SER A 190 -16.51 9.33 18.29
C SER A 190 -15.95 8.84 16.95
N LEU A 191 -16.25 7.58 16.58
CA LEU A 191 -15.97 7.06 15.23
C LEU A 191 -16.69 7.81 14.10
N ASP A 192 -17.68 8.64 14.45
CA ASP A 192 -18.46 9.44 13.50
C ASP A 192 -17.98 10.89 13.37
N GLY A 193 -16.92 11.25 14.10
CA GLY A 193 -16.45 12.64 14.16
C GLY A 193 -17.26 13.50 15.15
N PRO A 194 -17.08 14.83 15.11
CA PRO A 194 -16.19 15.56 14.19
C PRO A 194 -14.71 15.24 14.43
N TRP A 195 -13.90 15.33 13.37
CA TRP A 195 -12.47 15.02 13.41
C TRP A 195 -11.63 16.30 13.38
N THR A 196 -10.74 16.44 14.36
CA THR A 196 -9.84 17.59 14.48
C THR A 196 -8.39 17.14 14.30
N GLN A 197 -7.57 17.89 13.57
CA GLN A 197 -6.14 17.59 13.45
C GLN A 197 -5.46 17.77 14.82
N LEU A 198 -4.88 16.70 15.36
CA LEU A 198 -4.08 16.73 16.59
C LEU A 198 -2.67 17.26 16.31
N GLY A 199 -2.10 16.90 15.15
CA GLY A 199 -0.76 17.31 14.73
C GLY A 199 -0.20 16.40 13.65
N THR A 200 1.12 16.42 13.48
CA THR A 200 1.88 15.56 12.56
C THR A 200 2.83 14.69 13.37
N ILE A 201 3.03 13.44 12.98
CA ILE A 201 3.95 12.51 13.62
C ILE A 201 5.39 13.04 13.56
N SER A 202 6.01 13.16 14.73
CA SER A 202 7.42 13.51 14.91
C SER A 202 8.28 12.25 15.02
N LEU A 203 9.49 12.31 14.48
CA LEU A 203 10.42 11.19 14.43
C LEU A 203 11.76 11.56 15.08
N ASP A 204 12.27 10.68 15.93
CA ASP A 204 13.65 10.69 16.38
C ASP A 204 14.48 9.77 15.46
N GLN A 205 15.32 10.41 14.65
CA GLN A 205 16.21 9.78 13.68
C GLN A 205 17.69 9.98 14.05
N SER A 206 17.98 10.38 15.29
CA SER A 206 19.35 10.67 15.76
C SER A 206 20.31 9.50 15.55
N ARG A 207 19.81 8.27 15.78
CA ARG A 207 20.56 7.02 15.65
C ARG A 207 20.40 6.31 14.32
N PHE A 208 19.20 6.33 13.73
CA PHE A 208 18.86 5.69 12.47
C PHE A 208 17.97 6.61 11.62
N GLN A 209 18.34 6.82 10.35
CA GLN A 209 17.50 7.53 9.40
C GLN A 209 16.26 6.68 9.02
N LEU A 210 15.08 7.32 8.88
CA LEU A 210 13.95 6.71 8.16
C LEU A 210 14.28 6.67 6.66
N VAL A 211 14.27 5.49 6.06
CA VAL A 211 14.44 5.31 4.61
C VAL A 211 13.09 5.16 3.90
N LYS A 212 13.06 5.32 2.58
CA LYS A 212 11.82 5.24 1.79
C LYS A 212 11.37 3.79 1.58
N THR A 213 12.30 2.90 1.23
CA THR A 213 12.00 1.50 0.91
C THR A 213 12.98 0.55 1.63
N PRO A 214 12.62 -0.73 1.81
CA PRO A 214 13.55 -1.73 2.34
C PRO A 214 14.78 -1.96 1.45
N GLY A 215 14.76 -1.52 0.18
CA GLY A 215 15.92 -1.59 -0.71
C GLY A 215 16.95 -0.47 -0.50
N ASP A 216 16.65 0.51 0.34
CA ASP A 216 17.55 1.61 0.68
C ASP A 216 18.17 1.33 2.06
N ALA A 217 19.45 1.65 2.26
CA ALA A 217 20.17 1.35 3.50
C ALA A 217 20.04 2.51 4.50
N ALA A 218 19.62 2.21 5.73
CA ALA A 218 19.51 3.22 6.79
C ALA A 218 20.91 3.68 7.24
N LEU A 219 21.18 4.97 7.10
CA LEU A 219 22.39 5.58 7.67
C LEU A 219 22.27 5.62 9.21
N ARG A 220 23.41 5.44 9.89
CA ARG A 220 23.53 5.46 11.35
C ARG A 220 24.20 6.74 11.82
N ASP A 221 23.81 7.20 13.00
CA ASP A 221 24.47 8.30 13.75
C ASP A 221 24.72 9.56 12.89
N THR A 222 23.80 9.84 11.97
CA THR A 222 23.89 10.87 10.92
C THR A 222 22.68 11.81 10.99
N PRO A 223 22.58 12.66 12.05
CA PRO A 223 21.41 13.49 12.31
C PRO A 223 21.15 14.59 11.27
N THR A 224 22.06 14.80 10.32
CA THR A 224 21.94 15.75 9.20
C THR A 224 21.31 15.15 7.95
N ALA A 225 21.05 13.83 7.92
CA ALA A 225 20.49 13.17 6.74
C ALA A 225 19.03 13.59 6.50
N THR A 226 18.69 14.00 5.27
CA THR A 226 17.32 14.39 4.90
C THR A 226 16.35 13.22 5.12
N PRO A 227 15.33 13.35 5.99
CA PRO A 227 14.38 12.26 6.25
C PRO A 227 13.64 11.82 4.99
N ALA A 228 13.41 10.51 4.84
CA ALA A 228 12.44 10.04 3.84
C ALA A 228 11.03 10.54 4.21
N LYS A 229 10.18 10.74 3.19
CA LYS A 229 8.77 11.05 3.44
C LYS A 229 8.07 9.84 4.09
N PRO A 230 7.32 10.04 5.19
CA PRO A 230 6.36 9.07 5.72
C PRO A 230 5.49 8.44 4.62
N ALA A 231 5.47 7.12 4.52
CA ALA A 231 4.66 6.39 3.54
C ALA A 231 4.17 5.04 4.09
N ASN A 232 2.94 4.67 3.72
CA ASN A 232 2.31 3.39 4.06
C ASN A 232 2.37 3.08 5.57
N PHE A 233 2.13 4.08 6.44
CA PHE A 233 2.17 3.92 7.89
C PHE A 233 1.07 2.96 8.39
N SER A 234 1.46 1.81 8.95
CA SER A 234 0.61 1.01 9.83
C SER A 234 0.91 1.38 11.28
N VAL A 235 -0.13 1.64 12.08
CA VAL A 235 -0.01 2.19 13.44
C VAL A 235 -0.69 1.27 14.45
N LEU A 236 0.01 0.91 15.52
CA LEU A 236 -0.47 0.07 16.61
C LEU A 236 -0.31 0.81 17.95
N LEU A 237 -1.37 0.86 18.75
CA LEU A 237 -1.26 1.03 20.20
C LEU A 237 -0.86 -0.33 20.79
N ARG A 238 0.35 -0.43 21.32
CA ARG A 238 0.91 -1.67 21.85
C ARG A 238 0.28 -2.04 23.21
N PRO A 239 0.26 -3.33 23.59
CA PRO A 239 -0.14 -3.77 24.93
C PRO A 239 0.65 -3.13 26.08
N ASP A 240 1.90 -2.70 25.85
CA ASP A 240 2.73 -1.99 26.84
C ASP A 240 2.46 -0.46 26.89
N GLY A 241 1.39 0.01 26.25
CA GLY A 241 0.96 1.42 26.23
C GLY A 241 1.74 2.33 25.27
N ALA A 242 2.82 1.83 24.68
CA ALA A 242 3.58 2.56 23.66
C ALA A 242 2.86 2.55 22.30
N TYR A 243 3.19 3.50 21.42
CA TYR A 243 2.76 3.46 20.02
C TYR A 243 3.88 2.89 19.16
N GLN A 244 3.51 2.10 18.15
CA GLN A 244 4.41 1.56 17.15
C GLN A 244 3.93 1.88 15.75
N ILE A 245 4.87 2.22 14.87
CA ILE A 245 4.64 2.37 13.44
C ILE A 245 5.54 1.38 12.68
N VAL A 246 4.95 0.74 11.67
CA VAL A 246 5.70 0.06 10.60
C VAL A 246 5.33 0.77 9.29
N PRO A 247 6.26 1.55 8.69
CA PRO A 247 6.06 2.22 7.42
C PRO A 247 6.50 1.31 6.26
N ARG A 248 6.36 1.79 5.02
CA ARG A 248 6.85 1.11 3.80
C ARG A 248 8.23 0.46 3.94
N SER A 249 9.17 1.14 4.59
CA SER A 249 10.55 0.65 4.76
C SER A 249 10.69 -0.57 5.66
N GLY A 250 9.64 -1.00 6.38
CA GLY A 250 9.73 -2.12 7.32
C GLY A 250 10.62 -1.83 8.54
N GLN A 251 11.01 -0.58 8.77
CA GLN A 251 11.70 -0.19 10.00
C GLN A 251 10.69 -0.18 11.16
N ILE A 252 11.14 -0.51 12.37
CA ILE A 252 10.31 -0.37 13.56
C ILE A 252 10.49 1.03 14.14
N LEU A 253 9.39 1.74 14.35
CA LEU A 253 9.33 3.08 14.93
C LEU A 253 8.56 2.98 16.26
N ILE A 254 9.13 3.42 17.38
CA ILE A 254 8.51 3.31 18.72
C ILE A 254 8.41 4.68 19.38
N SER A 255 7.22 5.03 19.90
CA SER A 255 7.04 6.17 20.81
C SER A 255 6.44 5.73 22.14
N ARG A 256 6.98 6.27 23.24
CA ARG A 256 6.43 6.12 24.61
C ARG A 256 5.77 7.41 25.13
N THR A 257 5.72 8.46 24.33
CA THR A 257 5.24 9.80 24.72
C THR A 257 3.85 10.15 24.15
N GLY A 258 3.38 9.43 23.12
CA GLY A 258 2.04 9.57 22.57
C GLY A 258 1.97 9.31 21.08
N ILE A 259 0.78 9.39 20.49
CA ILE A 259 0.58 9.09 19.06
C ILE A 259 1.31 10.06 18.12
N LEU A 260 1.61 11.29 18.56
CA LEU A 260 2.42 12.25 17.78
C LEU A 260 3.94 12.04 17.89
N GLY A 261 4.41 11.12 18.72
CA GLY A 261 5.84 10.89 18.90
C GLY A 261 6.50 11.77 19.98
N PRO A 262 7.83 11.95 19.92
CA PRO A 262 8.72 11.42 18.88
C PRO A 262 8.70 9.88 18.85
N TYR A 263 8.78 9.32 17.64
CA TYR A 263 9.05 7.89 17.44
C TYR A 263 10.53 7.69 17.12
N THR A 264 11.24 6.98 17.98
CA THR A 264 12.62 6.56 17.70
C THR A 264 12.61 5.50 16.60
N VAL A 265 13.41 5.69 15.56
CA VAL A 265 13.69 4.66 14.55
C VAL A 265 14.64 3.63 15.15
N MET A 266 14.14 2.41 15.34
CA MET A 266 14.84 1.37 16.13
C MET A 266 15.98 0.67 15.38
N GLY A 267 15.99 0.74 14.04
CA GLY A 267 16.95 0.03 13.21
C GLY A 267 16.74 0.20 11.70
N ASP A 268 17.42 -0.65 10.93
CA ASP A 268 17.16 -0.87 9.50
C ASP A 268 15.87 -1.71 9.30
N SER A 269 15.48 -1.95 8.05
CA SER A 269 14.30 -2.75 7.70
C SER A 269 14.34 -4.17 8.30
N VAL A 270 13.26 -4.60 8.96
CA VAL A 270 13.15 -5.97 9.50
C VAL A 270 12.98 -7.04 8.42
N TYR A 271 12.84 -6.64 7.15
CA TYR A 271 12.76 -7.57 6.02
C TYR A 271 14.15 -7.90 5.44
N ARG A 272 15.17 -7.07 5.71
CA ARG A 272 16.52 -7.24 5.14
C ARG A 272 17.24 -8.40 5.83
N GLY A 273 17.71 -9.36 5.06
CA GLY A 273 18.40 -10.55 5.57
C GLY A 273 17.50 -11.47 6.39
N LEU A 274 16.17 -11.34 6.28
CA LEU A 274 15.23 -12.20 6.98
C LEU A 274 14.95 -13.47 6.15
N ASP A 275 15.35 -14.62 6.70
CA ASP A 275 15.14 -15.93 6.07
C ASP A 275 13.66 -16.17 5.73
N GLY A 276 13.40 -16.52 4.46
CA GLY A 276 12.05 -16.72 3.93
C GLY A 276 11.39 -15.49 3.29
N VAL A 277 12.03 -14.32 3.36
CA VAL A 277 11.61 -13.12 2.60
C VAL A 277 12.54 -12.94 1.39
N PRO A 278 12.03 -12.86 0.14
CA PRO A 278 12.88 -12.69 -1.05
C PRO A 278 13.67 -11.39 -1.04
N GLN A 279 15.00 -11.50 -1.08
CA GLN A 279 15.92 -10.36 -1.00
C GLN A 279 16.18 -9.65 -2.35
N ARG A 280 15.66 -10.19 -3.46
CA ARG A 280 16.01 -9.79 -4.84
C ARG A 280 15.46 -8.43 -5.30
N ASP A 281 14.29 -8.01 -4.81
CA ASP A 281 13.72 -6.69 -5.07
C ASP A 281 13.12 -6.12 -3.79
N MET A 282 13.99 -5.73 -2.87
CA MET A 282 13.58 -5.11 -1.61
C MET A 282 12.83 -3.78 -1.78
N ARG A 283 12.85 -3.15 -2.98
CA ARG A 283 12.09 -1.91 -3.25
C ARG A 283 10.61 -2.18 -3.55
N ALA A 284 10.29 -3.41 -3.96
CA ALA A 284 8.94 -3.86 -4.24
C ALA A 284 8.13 -4.31 -3.00
N PHE A 285 8.70 -4.21 -1.79
CA PHE A 285 7.93 -4.36 -0.56
C PHE A 285 7.24 -3.03 -0.19
N GLU A 286 5.93 -3.10 0.02
CA GLU A 286 5.10 -2.00 0.49
C GLU A 286 3.88 -2.52 1.27
N ASP A 287 3.03 -1.60 1.75
CA ASP A 287 1.77 -1.92 2.42
C ASP A 287 1.87 -2.93 3.58
N PRO A 288 2.69 -2.64 4.60
CA PRO A 288 2.64 -3.40 5.84
C PRO A 288 1.32 -3.18 6.57
N VAL A 289 0.86 -4.21 7.27
CA VAL A 289 -0.09 -4.09 8.38
C VAL A 289 0.47 -4.75 9.63
N LEU A 290 0.44 -4.01 10.74
CA LEU A 290 0.93 -4.41 12.06
C LEU A 290 -0.26 -4.61 13.01
N TRP A 291 -0.26 -5.72 13.75
CA TRP A 291 -1.17 -5.91 14.88
C TRP A 291 -0.52 -6.75 15.99
N PHE A 292 -1.23 -6.91 17.10
CA PHE A 292 -0.86 -7.82 18.20
C PHE A 292 -2.02 -8.76 18.50
N SER A 293 -1.77 -10.07 18.50
CA SER A 293 -2.72 -11.12 18.91
C SER A 293 -1.93 -12.35 19.39
N GLY A 294 -2.56 -13.28 20.13
CA GLY A 294 -1.90 -14.53 20.57
C GLY A 294 -0.59 -14.40 21.38
N GLY A 295 -0.26 -13.22 21.92
CA GLY A 295 1.02 -12.97 22.59
C GLY A 295 2.18 -12.60 21.65
N LEU A 296 1.89 -12.35 20.37
CA LEU A 296 2.85 -12.00 19.32
C LEU A 296 2.48 -10.67 18.65
N TYR A 297 3.49 -9.98 18.15
CA TYR A 297 3.36 -8.92 17.16
C TYR A 297 3.45 -9.56 15.77
N HIS A 298 2.61 -9.10 14.86
CA HIS A 298 2.49 -9.64 13.52
C HIS A 298 2.68 -8.53 12.49
N ILE A 299 3.42 -8.79 11.42
CA ILE A 299 3.42 -7.96 10.21
C ILE A 299 2.95 -8.82 9.04
N VAL A 300 2.00 -8.34 8.25
CA VAL A 300 1.83 -8.81 6.87
C VAL A 300 2.34 -7.71 5.94
N VAL A 301 3.23 -8.04 5.01
CA VAL A 301 3.79 -7.09 4.03
C VAL A 301 3.67 -7.65 2.61
N ASN A 302 3.30 -6.79 1.66
CA ASN A 302 3.10 -7.14 0.26
C ASN A 302 4.37 -6.91 -0.58
N GLN A 303 4.70 -7.86 -1.44
CA GLN A 303 5.66 -7.69 -2.53
C GLN A 303 4.87 -7.52 -3.84
N TRP A 304 4.67 -6.27 -4.27
CA TRP A 304 3.69 -5.91 -5.30
C TRP A 304 4.07 -6.33 -6.73
N ARG A 305 5.35 -6.63 -6.98
CA ARG A 305 5.85 -7.07 -8.29
C ARG A 305 5.69 -8.59 -8.45
N GLU A 306 5.99 -9.33 -7.40
CA GLU A 306 5.81 -10.79 -7.34
C GLU A 306 4.35 -11.18 -7.06
N ARG A 307 3.54 -10.23 -6.57
CA ARG A 307 2.14 -10.42 -6.15
C ARG A 307 2.03 -11.46 -5.02
N ARG A 308 2.96 -11.43 -4.07
CA ARG A 308 2.99 -12.32 -2.90
C ARG A 308 3.20 -11.50 -1.64
N ALA A 309 2.48 -11.84 -0.58
CA ALA A 309 2.63 -11.20 0.72
C ALA A 309 3.10 -12.21 1.76
N TYR A 310 3.87 -11.73 2.74
CA TYR A 310 4.57 -12.54 3.73
C TYR A 310 4.08 -12.19 5.13
N HIS A 311 3.78 -13.20 5.95
CA HIS A 311 3.44 -13.00 7.35
C HIS A 311 4.70 -13.18 8.20
N LEU A 312 4.97 -12.22 9.07
CA LEU A 312 6.08 -12.18 10.02
C LEU A 312 5.55 -12.14 11.45
N VAL A 313 6.26 -12.75 12.40
CA VAL A 313 5.96 -12.71 13.84
C VAL A 313 7.18 -12.30 14.66
N SER A 314 6.96 -11.62 15.79
CA SER A 314 7.95 -11.26 16.80
C SER A 314 7.30 -11.23 18.19
N ARG A 315 8.05 -11.49 19.27
CA ARG A 315 7.53 -11.36 20.65
C ARG A 315 7.51 -9.94 21.20
N ASP A 316 8.54 -9.14 20.88
CA ASP A 316 8.68 -7.78 21.40
C ASP A 316 8.16 -6.71 20.42
N GLY A 317 7.96 -7.09 19.15
CA GLY A 317 7.56 -6.20 18.06
C GLY A 317 8.69 -5.33 17.52
N ILE A 318 9.93 -5.56 17.95
CA ILE A 318 11.10 -4.71 17.67
C ILE A 318 12.21 -5.55 17.04
N THR A 319 12.51 -6.72 17.60
CA THR A 319 13.60 -7.63 17.21
C THR A 319 13.07 -9.05 16.98
N GLY A 320 13.96 -9.98 16.60
CA GLY A 320 13.62 -11.41 16.53
C GLY A 320 12.49 -11.77 15.57
N TRP A 321 12.26 -10.96 14.52
CA TRP A 321 11.25 -11.22 13.51
C TRP A 321 11.54 -12.52 12.76
N ARG A 322 10.50 -13.31 12.48
CA ARG A 322 10.57 -14.59 11.77
C ARG A 322 9.39 -14.74 10.81
N VAL A 323 9.59 -15.38 9.66
CA VAL A 323 8.52 -15.64 8.68
C VAL A 323 7.62 -16.78 9.15
N GLN A 324 6.30 -16.56 9.11
CA GLN A 324 5.22 -17.50 9.44
C GLN A 324 4.34 -17.78 8.19
N GLY A 325 5.02 -18.11 7.10
CA GLY A 325 4.42 -18.53 5.85
C GLY A 325 3.90 -17.41 4.94
N LEU A 326 3.35 -17.84 3.81
CA LEU A 326 2.68 -16.96 2.86
C LEU A 326 1.43 -16.34 3.50
N ALA A 327 1.30 -15.03 3.43
CA ALA A 327 0.11 -14.30 3.88
C ALA A 327 -1.02 -14.39 2.86
N TYR A 328 -0.73 -14.03 1.61
CA TYR A 328 -1.65 -14.16 0.48
C TYR A 328 -0.90 -14.03 -0.85
N GLU A 329 -1.51 -14.53 -1.93
CA GLU A 329 -1.15 -14.22 -3.31
C GLU A 329 -2.43 -14.26 -4.16
N PRO A 330 -2.63 -13.37 -5.17
CA PRO A 330 -3.91 -13.28 -5.89
C PRO A 330 -4.30 -14.54 -6.67
N GLY A 331 -3.33 -15.39 -7.01
CA GLY A 331 -3.56 -16.68 -7.68
C GLY A 331 -4.01 -17.81 -6.76
N ALA A 332 -4.12 -17.58 -5.45
CA ALA A 332 -4.52 -18.60 -4.48
C ALA A 332 -6.04 -18.55 -4.20
N ASP A 333 -6.63 -19.74 -3.99
CA ASP A 333 -8.06 -19.97 -3.78
C ASP A 333 -8.63 -19.47 -2.43
N PHE A 334 -8.05 -18.43 -1.83
CA PHE A 334 -8.45 -17.96 -0.51
C PHE A 334 -9.66 -17.00 -0.55
N ILE A 335 -9.79 -16.20 -1.62
CA ILE A 335 -10.95 -15.33 -1.88
C ILE A 335 -12.08 -16.18 -2.48
N ARG A 336 -12.73 -16.99 -1.63
CA ARG A 336 -13.81 -17.89 -2.01
C ARG A 336 -15.08 -17.65 -1.19
N TYR A 337 -16.24 -17.85 -1.78
CA TYR A 337 -17.53 -17.86 -1.09
C TYR A 337 -17.83 -19.26 -0.53
N ALA A 338 -18.78 -19.34 0.41
CA ALA A 338 -19.22 -20.58 1.03
C ALA A 338 -19.97 -21.57 0.11
N ASP A 339 -20.15 -21.24 -1.17
CA ASP A 339 -20.61 -22.16 -2.23
C ASP A 339 -19.47 -22.71 -3.11
N GLY A 340 -18.22 -22.28 -2.87
CA GLY A 340 -17.04 -22.67 -3.65
C GLY A 340 -16.67 -21.69 -4.78
N THR A 341 -17.48 -20.67 -5.06
CA THR A 341 -17.16 -19.64 -6.07
C THR A 341 -15.92 -18.86 -5.63
N LYS A 342 -15.03 -18.52 -6.57
CA LYS A 342 -13.74 -17.84 -6.31
C LYS A 342 -13.72 -16.48 -6.99
N ASN A 343 -12.96 -15.52 -6.44
CA ASN A 343 -12.64 -14.27 -7.14
C ASN A 343 -11.14 -14.12 -7.37
N ASN A 344 -10.74 -13.91 -8.63
CA ASN A 344 -9.33 -13.79 -9.04
C ASN A 344 -9.00 -12.32 -9.36
N TRP A 345 -8.94 -11.48 -8.31
CA TRP A 345 -8.53 -10.08 -8.47
C TRP A 345 -7.09 -9.98 -8.97
N ASN A 346 -6.77 -9.02 -9.83
CA ASN A 346 -5.44 -8.89 -10.42
C ASN A 346 -4.37 -8.53 -9.36
N LYS A 347 -4.72 -7.71 -8.36
CA LYS A 347 -3.88 -7.47 -7.16
C LYS A 347 -4.73 -7.36 -5.90
N LEU A 348 -4.11 -7.68 -4.76
CA LEU A 348 -4.55 -7.34 -3.43
C LEU A 348 -3.45 -6.54 -2.73
N GLU A 349 -3.79 -5.36 -2.24
CA GLU A 349 -2.86 -4.43 -1.61
C GLU A 349 -3.56 -3.74 -0.42
N ARG A 350 -2.84 -2.92 0.35
CA ARG A 350 -3.34 -2.31 1.59
C ARG A 350 -4.11 -3.27 2.52
N PRO A 351 -3.50 -4.39 2.96
CA PRO A 351 -4.17 -5.29 3.89
C PRO A 351 -4.54 -4.53 5.18
N GLY A 352 -5.77 -4.69 5.65
CA GLY A 352 -6.22 -4.20 6.96
C GLY A 352 -6.64 -5.35 7.86
N VAL A 353 -6.62 -5.13 9.18
CA VAL A 353 -6.93 -6.16 10.19
C VAL A 353 -8.12 -5.74 11.03
N VAL A 354 -9.13 -6.61 11.11
CA VAL A 354 -10.29 -6.39 11.97
C VAL A 354 -10.19 -7.26 13.21
N MET A 355 -10.05 -6.63 14.36
CA MET A 355 -9.95 -7.28 15.67
C MET A 355 -11.29 -7.28 16.39
N GLU A 356 -11.74 -8.44 16.86
CA GLU A 356 -12.81 -8.57 17.86
C GLU A 356 -12.38 -9.57 18.94
N ASN A 357 -12.68 -9.28 20.21
CA ASN A 357 -12.35 -10.13 21.36
C ASN A 357 -10.87 -10.57 21.44
N GLY A 358 -9.93 -9.71 21.01
CA GLY A 358 -8.49 -9.99 21.02
C GLY A 358 -7.97 -10.79 19.82
N HIS A 359 -8.83 -11.18 18.88
CA HIS A 359 -8.48 -12.02 17.73
C HIS A 359 -8.80 -11.34 16.40
N VAL A 360 -8.04 -11.67 15.35
CA VAL A 360 -8.37 -11.29 13.97
C VAL A 360 -9.62 -12.04 13.50
N VAL A 361 -10.70 -11.35 13.18
CA VAL A 361 -11.95 -11.96 12.67
C VAL A 361 -12.15 -11.78 11.17
N ALA A 362 -11.51 -10.78 10.57
CA ALA A 362 -11.46 -10.56 9.13
C ALA A 362 -10.22 -9.75 8.75
N MET A 363 -9.85 -9.81 7.48
CA MET A 363 -8.95 -8.85 6.86
C MET A 363 -9.68 -8.06 5.78
N THR A 364 -9.22 -6.84 5.53
CA THR A 364 -9.62 -6.05 4.37
C THR A 364 -8.51 -6.05 3.32
N PHE A 365 -8.90 -5.90 2.06
CA PHE A 365 -7.96 -5.70 0.95
C PHE A 365 -8.50 -4.65 0.01
N ALA A 366 -7.65 -3.71 -0.39
CA ALA A 366 -7.89 -2.91 -1.57
C ALA A 366 -7.54 -3.76 -2.80
N VAL A 367 -8.50 -3.95 -3.69
CA VAL A 367 -8.38 -4.84 -4.86
C VAL A 367 -8.56 -4.07 -6.16
N VAL A 368 -7.80 -4.48 -7.17
CA VAL A 368 -7.92 -4.03 -8.56
C VAL A 368 -8.19 -5.23 -9.46
N ASP A 369 -9.05 -5.02 -10.46
CA ASP A 369 -9.44 -6.02 -11.45
C ASP A 369 -8.43 -6.15 -12.60
N THR A 370 -7.72 -5.07 -12.93
CA THR A 370 -6.67 -5.01 -13.96
C THR A 370 -5.37 -4.41 -13.40
N PRO A 371 -4.25 -4.39 -14.16
CA PRO A 371 -3.04 -3.68 -13.74
C PRO A 371 -3.28 -2.18 -13.52
N LYS A 372 -2.61 -1.59 -12.52
CA LYS A 372 -2.80 -0.18 -12.13
C LYS A 372 -2.61 0.82 -13.28
N ASP A 373 -1.70 0.53 -14.22
CA ASP A 373 -1.46 1.37 -15.38
C ASP A 373 -2.57 1.30 -16.43
N ASP A 374 -3.32 0.19 -16.46
CA ASP A 374 -4.45 -0.05 -17.37
C ASP A 374 -5.77 0.49 -16.81
N GLN A 375 -5.83 0.86 -15.52
CA GLN A 375 -6.97 1.53 -14.90
C GLN A 375 -6.97 3.02 -15.24
N THR A 376 -7.30 3.35 -16.48
CA THR A 376 -7.50 4.72 -16.98
C THR A 376 -8.92 5.23 -16.67
N GLY A 377 -9.12 6.55 -16.78
CA GLY A 377 -10.40 7.17 -16.43
C GLY A 377 -11.58 6.68 -17.28
N ASN A 378 -12.71 6.39 -16.63
CA ASN A 378 -13.99 5.95 -17.22
C ASN A 378 -13.92 4.70 -18.12
N ASN A 379 -12.90 3.84 -17.98
CA ASN A 379 -12.71 2.68 -18.85
C ASN A 379 -13.39 1.38 -18.40
N GLY A 380 -14.22 1.41 -17.34
CA GLY A 380 -14.91 0.25 -16.78
C GLY A 380 -14.11 -0.58 -15.77
N HIS A 381 -12.85 -0.23 -15.53
CA HIS A 381 -11.96 -0.85 -14.54
C HIS A 381 -11.72 0.08 -13.35
N GLY A 382 -11.36 -0.47 -12.19
CA GLY A 382 -11.19 0.33 -10.97
C GLY A 382 -10.93 -0.47 -9.70
N SER A 383 -10.93 0.22 -8.55
CA SER A 383 -10.63 -0.37 -7.26
C SER A 383 -11.78 -0.31 -6.26
N LYS A 384 -11.89 -1.36 -5.47
CA LYS A 384 -12.80 -1.46 -4.33
C LYS A 384 -12.08 -2.02 -3.11
N ILE A 385 -12.75 -2.00 -1.96
CA ILE A 385 -12.27 -2.69 -0.75
C ILE A 385 -13.16 -3.91 -0.52
N ILE A 386 -12.56 -5.08 -0.32
CA ILE A 386 -13.25 -6.31 0.09
C ILE A 386 -12.95 -6.65 1.55
N VAL A 387 -13.82 -7.45 2.17
CA VAL A 387 -13.67 -7.96 3.55
C VAL A 387 -13.74 -9.48 3.53
N VAL A 388 -12.63 -10.14 3.88
CA VAL A 388 -12.48 -11.61 3.85
C VAL A 388 -12.39 -12.13 5.29
N PRO A 389 -13.28 -13.05 5.72
CA PRO A 389 -13.25 -13.57 7.09
C PRO A 389 -12.01 -14.42 7.37
N PHE A 390 -11.54 -14.38 8.62
CA PHE A 390 -10.27 -14.96 9.05
C PHE A 390 -10.42 -15.72 10.37
N ASP A 391 -9.52 -16.67 10.64
CA ASP A 391 -9.53 -17.50 11.85
C ASP A 391 -8.43 -17.13 12.85
N GLY A 392 -8.44 -15.88 13.31
CA GLY A 392 -7.41 -15.37 14.23
C GLY A 392 -7.35 -16.16 15.55
N ALA A 393 -8.48 -16.64 16.06
CA ALA A 393 -8.50 -17.47 17.26
C ALA A 393 -7.81 -18.84 17.04
N ALA A 394 -7.95 -19.43 15.85
CA ALA A 394 -7.20 -20.63 15.49
C ALA A 394 -5.71 -20.31 15.28
N MET A 395 -5.39 -19.21 14.60
CA MET A 395 -4.01 -18.76 14.39
C MET A 395 -3.29 -18.52 15.73
N ASP A 396 -3.88 -17.75 16.63
CA ASP A 396 -3.29 -17.42 17.93
C ASP A 396 -3.03 -18.68 18.76
N ARG A 397 -3.96 -19.65 18.77
CA ARG A 397 -3.77 -20.96 19.42
C ARG A 397 -2.64 -21.76 18.76
N ASP A 398 -2.65 -21.83 17.43
CA ASP A 398 -1.70 -22.65 16.65
C ASP A 398 -0.27 -22.05 16.66
N LEU A 399 -0.11 -20.77 17.04
CA LEU A 399 1.18 -20.08 17.19
C LEU A 399 1.62 -19.84 18.65
N ALA A 400 0.77 -20.11 19.65
CA ALA A 400 1.03 -19.80 21.06
C ALA A 400 2.33 -20.43 21.64
N GLY A 401 2.75 -21.56 21.06
CA GLY A 401 3.97 -22.29 21.46
C GLY A 401 5.22 -21.95 20.65
N LEU A 402 5.17 -21.02 19.68
CA LEU A 402 6.38 -20.61 18.96
C LEU A 402 7.39 -19.96 19.92
N PRO A 403 8.70 -20.28 19.80
CA PRO A 403 9.73 -19.80 20.72
C PRO A 403 10.04 -18.31 20.52
#